data_AF-A0AB34IS29-F1
#
_entry.id   AF-A0AB34IS29-F1
#
_cell.length_a   1.000
_cell.length_b   1.000
_cell.length_c   1.000
_cell.angle_alpha   90.00
_cell.angle_beta   90.00
_cell.angle_gamma   90.00
#
_symmetry.space_group_name_H-M   'P 1'
#
loop_
_entity.id
_entity.type
_entity.pdbx_description
1 polymer ?
#
loop_
_entity_poly.entity_id
_entity_poly.type
_entity_poly.pdbx_seq_one_letter_code
_entity_poly.pdbx_strand_id
1 'polypeptide(L)'
;MSKATGKAPAGKSDDFRRRRLSLTDVDTSEFPETEPGLEKTPSKERARRMSMSPEMDQTPQQDTLPFPLKTVGTYSCHGVEPGSRQGQTNAKINQDRGCVVYPFAKNYALFCVFDGHGQHGDKVSHYAMSTIPSTLEEKLAKGVKEKDALKATFLKVDGDLKKDKTIDAELSGTTAVVLLYKFDETNKSVARLWAANCGDSRAVLHSNNGKVTDITVDQKPNSPAEEARIRKFGGYVSPPEEEWGGPARVWLDANMTLPGLAMARSIGDHLVDKVGVVADPEVTEFVIDTTKEDMIIMASDGVWEFIDSEQACKLLIKAQEANKNVEDATFQVTKLIETAAAKWRQEEGDYRDDITAICIKLRMLHECHFAS
;
A
#
# COMPACT_ATOMS: atom_id res chain seq x y z
N MET A 1 46.40 41.67 7.70
CA MET A 1 45.62 40.53 8.22
C MET A 1 44.17 40.71 7.79
N SER A 2 43.81 40.18 6.61
CA SER A 2 42.46 40.28 6.05
C SER A 2 41.75 38.93 6.14
N LYS A 3 40.51 38.95 6.62
CA LYS A 3 39.61 37.80 6.72
C LYS A 3 39.31 37.25 5.32
N ALA A 4 39.57 35.96 5.11
CA ALA A 4 39.08 35.20 3.96
C ALA A 4 37.81 34.46 4.37
N THR A 5 36.69 34.81 3.75
CA THR A 5 35.41 34.10 3.84
C THR A 5 35.42 32.93 2.85
N GLY A 6 35.53 31.69 3.37
CA GLY A 6 35.36 30.47 2.60
C GLY A 6 33.89 30.12 2.42
N LYS A 7 33.43 30.12 1.16
CA LYS A 7 32.10 29.72 0.72
C LYS A 7 32.03 28.17 0.74
N ALA A 8 31.09 27.58 1.46
CA ALA A 8 30.80 26.15 1.38
C ALA A 8 30.17 25.81 0.01
N PRO A 9 30.43 24.64 -0.58
CA PRO A 9 29.86 24.28 -1.87
C PRO A 9 28.38 23.92 -1.71
N ALA A 10 27.54 24.48 -2.59
CA ALA A 10 26.14 24.11 -2.70
C ALA A 10 26.02 22.64 -3.10
N GLY A 11 25.59 21.80 -2.17
CA GLY A 11 25.13 20.44 -2.48
C GLY A 11 23.85 20.53 -3.30
N LYS A 12 23.85 19.91 -4.48
CA LYS A 12 22.64 19.67 -5.27
C LYS A 12 21.72 18.77 -4.44
N SER A 13 20.68 19.34 -3.82
CA SER A 13 19.54 18.56 -3.36
C SER A 13 18.78 18.09 -4.59
N ASP A 14 19.12 16.90 -5.07
CA ASP A 14 18.40 16.26 -6.17
C ASP A 14 16.97 15.93 -5.69
N ASP A 15 16.02 16.23 -6.55
CA ASP A 15 14.64 16.57 -6.21
C ASP A 15 13.77 15.33 -6.01
N PHE A 16 14.06 14.55 -4.96
CA PHE A 16 13.34 13.30 -4.62
C PHE A 16 11.82 13.50 -4.55
N ARG A 17 11.34 14.67 -4.13
CA ARG A 17 9.91 15.00 -4.04
C ARG A 17 9.25 15.16 -5.42
N ARG A 18 9.99 15.52 -6.47
CA ARG A 18 9.42 15.70 -7.83
C ARG A 18 9.26 14.41 -8.64
N ARG A 19 9.88 13.29 -8.23
CA ARG A 19 9.87 12.01 -8.98
C ARG A 19 8.91 10.96 -8.38
N ARG A 20 8.11 11.33 -7.39
CA ARG A 20 7.28 10.42 -6.59
C ARG A 20 5.82 10.85 -6.67
N LEU A 21 4.95 9.92 -7.06
CA LEU A 21 3.53 10.02 -6.74
C LEU A 21 3.29 9.39 -5.37
N SER A 22 2.82 10.18 -4.41
CA SER A 22 2.40 9.74 -3.08
C SER A 22 0.87 9.64 -3.08
N LEU A 23 0.32 8.50 -2.68
CA LEU A 23 -1.11 8.36 -2.39
C LEU A 23 -1.33 8.85 -0.95
N THR A 24 -1.38 10.17 -0.78
CA THR A 24 -1.73 10.84 0.48
C THR A 24 -2.56 12.08 0.15
N ASP A 25 -3.67 12.28 0.84
CA ASP A 25 -4.43 13.53 0.79
C ASP A 25 -3.51 14.72 1.13
N VAL A 26 -3.53 15.77 0.29
CA VAL A 26 -2.61 16.90 0.37
C VAL A 26 -3.23 18.08 1.13
N ASP A 27 -2.62 18.34 2.29
CA ASP A 27 -2.41 19.60 3.02
C ASP A 27 -3.54 20.28 3.83
N THR A 28 -3.20 20.48 5.10
CA THR A 28 -3.93 21.18 6.16
C THR A 28 -3.69 22.69 6.09
N SER A 29 -4.74 23.52 6.06
CA SER A 29 -4.63 24.92 6.51
C SER A 29 -5.92 25.50 7.10
N GLU A 30 -5.79 25.93 8.35
CA GLU A 30 -6.47 26.96 9.17
C GLU A 30 -7.86 27.51 8.77
N PHE A 31 -8.83 27.42 9.70
CA PHE A 31 -10.07 28.21 9.72
C PHE A 31 -10.09 29.20 10.90
N PRO A 32 -10.56 30.44 10.72
CA PRO A 32 -11.09 31.25 11.81
C PRO A 32 -12.62 31.09 11.95
N GLU A 33 -13.05 31.02 13.20
CA GLU A 33 -14.44 30.92 13.67
C GLU A 33 -15.32 32.14 13.31
N THR A 34 -16.62 31.92 13.08
CA THR A 34 -17.73 32.74 13.64
C THR A 34 -19.10 32.02 13.51
N GLU A 35 -19.89 32.01 14.60
CA GLU A 35 -21.30 31.56 14.72
C GLU A 35 -22.33 32.74 14.51
N PRO A 36 -23.66 32.63 14.77
CA PRO A 36 -24.70 31.75 14.20
C PRO A 36 -25.99 32.51 13.77
N GLY A 37 -26.97 31.83 13.12
CA GLY A 37 -28.32 32.37 12.91
C GLY A 37 -29.38 31.32 12.51
N LEU A 38 -30.49 31.27 13.24
CA LEU A 38 -31.64 30.33 13.13
C LEU A 38 -32.57 30.60 11.93
N GLU A 39 -33.20 29.55 11.36
CA GLU A 39 -34.67 29.31 11.35
C GLU A 39 -35.10 28.03 10.59
N LYS A 40 -36.26 27.45 10.95
CA LYS A 40 -36.73 26.10 10.58
C LYS A 40 -37.78 26.07 9.43
N THR A 41 -37.49 25.25 8.41
CA THR A 41 -38.33 24.30 7.60
C THR A 41 -39.60 24.76 6.85
N PRO A 42 -39.86 24.23 5.62
CA PRO A 42 -40.64 22.98 5.53
C PRO A 42 -40.12 21.93 4.53
N SER A 43 -40.61 20.71 4.73
CA SER A 43 -40.32 19.43 4.08
C SER A 43 -40.30 19.41 2.55
N LYS A 44 -39.23 18.86 1.97
CA LYS A 44 -39.21 18.16 0.67
C LYS A 44 -38.30 16.94 0.78
N GLU A 45 -38.71 15.85 0.13
CA GLU A 45 -38.03 14.55 0.09
C GLU A 45 -36.51 14.70 -0.07
N ARG A 46 -35.78 14.19 0.91
CA ARG A 46 -34.32 14.25 0.94
C ARG A 46 -33.78 13.09 0.11
N ALA A 47 -33.55 13.32 -1.18
CA ALA A 47 -32.63 12.49 -1.94
C ALA A 47 -31.34 12.38 -1.13
N ARG A 48 -30.95 11.14 -0.75
CA ARG A 48 -29.73 10.89 0.02
C ARG A 48 -28.54 11.33 -0.83
N ARG A 49 -28.05 12.55 -0.57
CA ARG A 49 -26.79 13.06 -1.08
C ARG A 49 -25.70 12.19 -0.46
N MET A 50 -25.07 11.32 -1.25
CA MET A 50 -23.76 10.79 -0.89
C MET A 50 -22.84 12.00 -0.77
N SER A 51 -22.34 12.28 0.44
CA SER A 51 -21.31 13.28 0.62
C SER A 51 -20.01 12.69 0.08
N MET A 52 -19.75 12.93 -1.20
CA MET A 52 -18.43 12.73 -1.75
C MET A 52 -17.56 13.90 -1.30
N SER A 53 -16.34 13.60 -0.83
CA SER A 53 -15.36 14.63 -0.47
C SER A 53 -15.10 15.55 -1.68
N PRO A 54 -14.83 16.85 -1.48
CA PRO A 54 -14.65 17.83 -2.54
C PRO A 54 -13.47 17.54 -3.50
N GLU A 55 -12.58 16.59 -3.20
CA GLU A 55 -11.45 16.23 -4.08
C GLU A 55 -11.81 15.35 -5.29
N MET A 56 -13.07 14.92 -5.45
CA MET A 56 -13.52 14.11 -6.61
C MET A 56 -13.26 14.74 -7.99
N ASP A 57 -12.95 16.05 -8.07
CA ASP A 57 -12.77 16.78 -9.33
C ASP A 57 -11.32 17.20 -9.64
N GLN A 58 -10.33 16.84 -8.81
CA GLN A 58 -8.93 17.14 -9.13
C GLN A 58 -8.26 15.92 -9.75
N THR A 59 -8.40 15.77 -11.07
CA THR A 59 -7.52 14.87 -11.83
C THR A 59 -6.08 15.38 -11.67
N PRO A 60 -5.12 14.56 -11.18
CA PRO A 60 -3.73 14.96 -11.12
C PRO A 60 -3.28 15.45 -12.50
N GLN A 61 -2.61 16.61 -12.58
CA GLN A 61 -2.06 17.07 -13.86
C GLN A 61 -1.13 15.99 -14.43
N GLN A 62 -1.41 15.56 -15.67
CA GLN A 62 -0.75 14.41 -16.31
C GLN A 62 0.79 14.56 -16.38
N ASP A 63 1.30 15.79 -16.34
CA ASP A 63 2.74 16.13 -16.41
C ASP A 63 3.54 15.79 -15.14
N THR A 64 2.90 15.44 -14.02
CA THR A 64 3.59 15.08 -12.76
C THR A 64 3.62 13.59 -12.44
N LEU A 65 2.93 12.76 -13.23
CA LEU A 65 2.82 11.33 -12.96
C LEU A 65 4.03 10.56 -13.53
N PRO A 66 4.61 9.59 -12.79
CA PRO A 66 5.74 8.80 -13.30
C PRO A 66 5.39 7.97 -14.54
N PHE A 67 4.11 7.61 -14.70
CA PHE A 67 3.58 6.89 -15.86
C PHE A 67 2.20 7.44 -16.24
N PRO A 68 1.78 7.29 -17.51
CA PRO A 68 0.40 7.58 -17.91
C PRO A 68 -0.60 6.75 -17.09
N LEU A 69 -1.76 7.34 -16.76
CA LEU A 69 -2.86 6.69 -16.02
C LEU A 69 -3.32 5.37 -16.67
N LYS A 70 -3.21 5.27 -17.99
CA LYS A 70 -3.50 4.04 -18.74
C LYS A 70 -2.53 2.89 -18.47
N THR A 71 -1.30 3.21 -18.08
CA THR A 71 -0.23 2.25 -17.84
C THR A 71 -0.19 1.81 -16.38
N VAL A 72 -0.27 2.78 -15.47
CA VAL A 72 -0.28 2.57 -14.02
C VAL A 72 -1.45 3.32 -13.43
N GLY A 73 -2.42 2.57 -12.92
CA GLY A 73 -3.57 3.09 -12.20
C GLY A 73 -3.35 2.98 -10.70
N THR A 74 -3.73 4.00 -9.95
CA THR A 74 -3.63 4.01 -8.49
C THR A 74 -4.87 4.62 -7.90
N TYR A 75 -5.38 4.07 -6.81
CA TYR A 75 -6.48 4.67 -6.07
C TYR A 75 -6.38 4.25 -4.60
N SER A 76 -6.67 5.18 -3.70
CA SER A 76 -6.77 4.95 -2.26
C SER A 76 -8.00 5.67 -1.72
N CYS A 77 -8.72 5.07 -0.78
CA CYS A 77 -9.74 5.76 -0.01
C CYS A 77 -9.70 5.37 1.46
N HIS A 78 -10.07 6.33 2.31
CA HIS A 78 -10.17 6.15 3.75
C HIS A 78 -11.25 5.13 4.12
N GLY A 79 -11.09 4.43 5.23
CA GLY A 79 -12.09 3.58 5.83
C GLY A 79 -13.20 4.39 6.49
N VAL A 80 -14.23 3.70 6.93
CA VAL A 80 -15.31 4.29 7.71
C VAL A 80 -15.60 3.47 8.95
N GLU A 81 -16.04 4.15 9.99
CA GLU A 81 -16.47 3.53 11.24
C GLU A 81 -17.91 3.94 11.59
N PRO A 82 -18.63 3.13 12.38
CA PRO A 82 -19.97 3.50 12.85
C PRO A 82 -19.97 4.82 13.61
N GLY A 83 -20.88 5.70 13.24
CA GLY A 83 -21.12 6.98 13.91
C GLY A 83 -21.97 6.84 15.17
N SER A 84 -22.24 7.98 15.82
CA SER A 84 -23.03 8.03 17.05
C SER A 84 -24.53 7.73 16.88
N ARG A 85 -25.01 7.58 15.64
CA ARG A 85 -26.39 7.22 15.30
C ARG A 85 -26.39 6.05 14.33
N GLN A 86 -27.42 5.19 14.43
CA GLN A 86 -27.59 4.05 13.54
C GLN A 86 -27.65 4.50 12.07
N GLY A 87 -26.80 3.92 11.22
CA GLY A 87 -26.68 4.26 9.80
C GLY A 87 -25.94 5.56 9.50
N GLN A 88 -25.32 6.19 10.52
CA GLN A 88 -24.32 7.25 10.34
C GLN A 88 -22.93 6.61 10.33
N THR A 89 -22.05 7.08 9.45
CA THR A 89 -20.64 6.69 9.44
C THR A 89 -19.74 7.91 9.62
N ASN A 90 -18.58 7.70 10.21
CA ASN A 90 -17.50 8.68 10.28
C ASN A 90 -16.34 8.22 9.40
N ALA A 91 -15.65 9.15 8.75
CA ALA A 91 -14.41 8.85 8.05
C ALA A 91 -13.29 8.56 9.06
N LYS A 92 -12.60 7.42 8.90
CA LYS A 92 -11.35 7.13 9.61
C LYS A 92 -10.22 7.98 9.01
N ILE A 93 -9.15 8.19 9.77
CA ILE A 93 -7.88 8.62 9.18
C ILE A 93 -7.42 7.49 8.27
N ASN A 94 -7.17 7.78 7.00
CA ASN A 94 -6.58 6.80 6.09
C ASN A 94 -5.17 6.46 6.54
N GLN A 95 -4.95 5.22 6.96
CA GLN A 95 -3.67 4.69 7.40
C GLN A 95 -2.93 3.96 6.27
N ASP A 96 -3.61 3.61 5.17
CA ASP A 96 -2.96 3.11 3.96
C ASP A 96 -2.08 4.17 3.30
N ARG A 97 -1.02 3.71 2.64
CA ARG A 97 -0.17 4.50 1.75
C ARG A 97 0.18 3.69 0.51
N GLY A 98 0.48 4.39 -0.56
CA GLY A 98 1.13 3.78 -1.71
C GLY A 98 2.00 4.79 -2.45
N CYS A 99 3.00 4.28 -3.16
CA CYS A 99 3.82 5.13 -4.01
C CYS A 99 4.30 4.41 -5.27
N VAL A 100 4.48 5.22 -6.31
CA VAL A 100 5.14 4.83 -7.56
C VAL A 100 6.33 5.75 -7.75
N VAL A 101 7.51 5.17 -7.92
CA VAL A 101 8.76 5.91 -8.11
C VAL A 101 9.41 5.47 -9.41
N TYR A 102 9.53 6.42 -10.34
CA TYR A 102 10.19 6.22 -11.63
C TYR A 102 10.71 7.58 -12.17
N PRO A 103 11.93 7.64 -12.74
CA PRO A 103 12.93 6.57 -12.76
C PRO A 103 13.46 6.28 -11.34
N PHE A 104 13.71 5.01 -11.05
CA PHE A 104 14.27 4.55 -9.78
C PHE A 104 15.62 3.86 -10.02
N ALA A 105 16.65 4.16 -9.23
CA ALA A 105 17.97 3.50 -9.29
C ALA A 105 18.51 3.27 -10.74
N LYS A 106 18.36 4.29 -11.61
CA LYS A 106 18.64 4.28 -13.07
C LYS A 106 17.58 3.58 -13.92
N ASN A 107 17.57 2.24 -13.92
CA ASN A 107 16.76 1.43 -14.84
C ASN A 107 15.75 0.54 -14.08
N TYR A 108 15.19 1.08 -12.99
CA TYR A 108 14.14 0.43 -12.22
C TYR A 108 12.89 1.30 -12.15
N ALA A 109 11.77 0.65 -11.85
CA ALA A 109 10.57 1.25 -11.31
C ALA A 109 10.27 0.58 -9.96
N LEU A 110 9.78 1.36 -9.01
CA LEU A 110 9.38 0.89 -7.68
C LEU A 110 7.90 1.15 -7.46
N PHE A 111 7.19 0.13 -7.02
CA PHE A 111 5.77 0.21 -6.66
C PHE A 111 5.61 -0.30 -5.23
N CYS A 112 4.85 0.41 -4.41
CA CYS A 112 4.66 0.05 -3.01
C CYS A 112 3.22 0.28 -2.57
N VAL A 113 2.70 -0.64 -1.77
CA VAL A 113 1.48 -0.47 -0.97
C VAL A 113 1.83 -0.81 0.48
N PHE A 114 1.33 0.01 1.40
CA PHE A 114 1.51 -0.08 2.84
C PHE A 114 0.14 0.08 3.47
N ASP A 115 -0.21 -0.85 4.34
CA ASP A 115 -1.46 -0.83 5.09
C ASP A 115 -1.10 -0.55 6.55
N GLY A 116 -1.53 0.60 7.07
CA GLY A 116 -1.11 1.08 8.38
C GLY A 116 -2.14 0.71 9.44
N HIS A 117 -1.69 0.36 10.63
CA HIS A 117 -2.59 0.03 11.73
C HIS A 117 -2.09 0.54 13.09
N GLY A 118 -3.00 0.56 14.06
CA GLY A 118 -2.73 1.09 15.40
C GLY A 118 -2.84 2.61 15.47
N GLN A 119 -2.62 3.17 16.65
CA GLN A 119 -2.87 4.60 16.91
C GLN A 119 -2.04 5.53 16.02
N HIS A 120 -0.85 5.09 15.61
CA HIS A 120 0.05 5.82 14.72
C HIS A 120 0.27 5.10 13.39
N GLY A 121 -0.64 4.22 12.97
CA GLY A 121 -0.53 3.48 11.71
C GLY A 121 -0.31 4.39 10.50
N ASP A 122 -0.99 5.53 10.46
CA ASP A 122 -0.86 6.56 9.42
C ASP A 122 0.55 7.18 9.35
N LYS A 123 1.23 7.27 10.50
CA LYS A 123 2.61 7.77 10.62
C LYS A 123 3.62 6.68 10.28
N VAL A 124 3.39 5.44 10.72
CA VAL A 124 4.26 4.30 10.44
C VAL A 124 4.26 3.96 8.96
N SER A 125 3.09 3.88 8.32
CA SER A 125 2.95 3.68 6.88
C SER A 125 3.59 4.83 6.09
N HIS A 126 3.40 6.08 6.52
CA HIS A 126 4.06 7.23 5.92
C HIS A 126 5.60 7.18 6.06
N TYR A 127 6.10 6.77 7.23
CA TYR A 127 7.52 6.59 7.48
C TYR A 127 8.11 5.54 6.53
N ALA A 128 7.47 4.37 6.42
CA ALA A 128 7.89 3.30 5.51
C ALA A 128 7.89 3.78 4.04
N MET A 129 6.79 4.40 3.59
CA MET A 129 6.65 4.95 2.23
C MET A 129 7.75 5.97 1.89
N SER A 130 8.21 6.75 2.88
CA SER A 130 9.22 7.80 2.68
C SER A 130 10.67 7.32 2.83
N THR A 131 10.92 6.24 3.57
CA THR A 131 12.27 5.76 3.89
C THR A 131 12.70 4.52 3.10
N ILE A 132 11.77 3.65 2.69
CA ILE A 132 12.08 2.47 1.88
C ILE A 132 12.70 2.85 0.53
N PRO A 133 12.13 3.76 -0.28
CA PRO A 133 12.70 4.06 -1.59
C PRO A 133 14.14 4.59 -1.51
N SER A 134 14.40 5.55 -0.61
CA SER A 134 15.73 6.16 -0.45
C SER A 134 16.76 5.16 0.09
N THR A 135 16.38 4.34 1.07
CA THR A 135 17.26 3.29 1.62
C THR A 135 17.57 2.20 0.60
N LEU A 136 16.57 1.79 -0.20
CA LEU A 136 16.74 0.79 -1.25
C LEU A 136 17.64 1.31 -2.37
N GLU A 137 17.43 2.55 -2.82
CA GLU A 137 18.25 3.18 -3.86
C GLU A 137 19.71 3.29 -3.43
N GLU A 138 19.98 3.65 -2.17
CA GLU A 138 21.34 3.69 -1.62
C GLU A 138 22.03 2.30 -1.67
N LYS A 139 21.31 1.23 -1.32
CA LYS A 139 21.85 -0.14 -1.35
C LYS A 139 22.11 -0.62 -2.77
N LEU A 140 21.18 -0.35 -3.70
CA LEU A 140 21.36 -0.68 -5.11
C LEU A 140 22.53 0.09 -5.72
N ALA A 141 22.70 1.38 -5.37
CA ALA A 141 23.83 2.20 -5.81
C ALA A 141 25.19 1.67 -5.29
N LYS A 142 25.19 0.99 -4.13
CA LYS A 142 26.35 0.29 -3.57
C LYS A 142 26.59 -1.10 -4.17
N GLY A 143 25.78 -1.53 -5.14
CA GLY A 143 25.92 -2.82 -5.82
C GLY A 143 25.42 -4.01 -4.99
N VAL A 144 24.61 -3.79 -3.95
CA VAL A 144 23.95 -4.88 -3.24
C VAL A 144 22.93 -5.52 -4.18
N LYS A 145 22.91 -6.86 -4.26
CA LYS A 145 21.96 -7.60 -5.10
C LYS A 145 20.52 -7.32 -4.67
N GLU A 146 19.60 -7.29 -5.62
CA GLU A 146 18.22 -6.82 -5.43
C GLU A 146 17.50 -7.51 -4.26
N LYS A 147 17.61 -8.84 -4.18
CA LYS A 147 17.01 -9.63 -3.07
C LYS A 147 17.55 -9.23 -1.70
N ASP A 148 18.87 -9.10 -1.59
CA ASP A 148 19.54 -8.74 -0.33
C ASP A 148 19.31 -7.26 0.01
N ALA A 149 19.23 -6.41 -1.01
CA ALA A 149 18.93 -4.99 -0.86
C ALA A 149 17.52 -4.77 -0.32
N LEU A 150 16.51 -5.50 -0.81
CA LEU A 150 15.15 -5.46 -0.30
C LEU A 150 15.08 -5.89 1.16
N LYS A 151 15.61 -7.08 1.50
CA LYS A 151 15.65 -7.58 2.88
C LYS A 151 16.35 -6.61 3.83
N ALA A 152 17.55 -6.17 3.46
CA ALA A 152 18.31 -5.25 4.27
C ALA A 152 17.69 -3.84 4.35
N THR A 153 16.79 -3.49 3.43
CA THR A 153 16.04 -2.22 3.49
C THR A 153 14.96 -2.30 4.54
N PHE A 154 14.12 -3.32 4.51
CA PHE A 154 13.04 -3.49 5.48
C PHE A 154 13.59 -3.56 6.91
N LEU A 155 14.61 -4.39 7.14
CA LEU A 155 15.26 -4.51 8.46
C LEU A 155 15.90 -3.20 8.94
N LYS A 156 16.45 -2.40 8.03
CA LYS A 156 17.04 -1.10 8.39
C LYS A 156 15.95 -0.08 8.72
N VAL A 157 14.91 -0.01 7.90
CA VAL A 157 13.77 0.90 8.08
C VAL A 157 13.07 0.62 9.40
N ASP A 158 12.76 -0.64 9.69
CA ASP A 158 12.15 -1.04 10.96
C ASP A 158 13.07 -0.75 12.17
N GLY A 159 14.35 -1.11 12.06
CA GLY A 159 15.33 -0.85 13.12
C GLY A 159 15.59 0.63 13.39
N ASP A 160 15.41 1.51 12.39
CA ASP A 160 15.51 2.95 12.55
C ASP A 160 14.20 3.55 13.08
N LEU A 161 13.04 3.05 12.65
CA LEU A 161 11.73 3.40 13.22
C LEU A 161 11.69 3.12 14.72
N LYS A 162 12.23 1.98 15.18
CA LYS A 162 12.29 1.61 16.60
C LYS A 162 13.07 2.62 17.48
N LYS A 163 13.98 3.38 16.86
CA LYS A 163 14.78 4.42 17.53
C LYS A 163 14.09 5.78 17.50
N ASP A 164 13.16 5.99 16.58
CA ASP A 164 12.39 7.22 16.47
C ASP A 164 11.41 7.33 17.64
N LYS A 165 11.51 8.39 18.44
CA LYS A 165 10.64 8.63 19.60
C LYS A 165 9.41 9.48 19.27
N THR A 166 9.29 9.94 18.02
CA THR A 166 8.16 10.75 17.55
C THR A 166 7.00 9.91 17.03
N ILE A 167 7.26 8.64 16.69
CA ILE A 167 6.28 7.67 16.21
C ILE A 167 6.27 6.49 17.19
N ASP A 168 5.17 6.34 17.93
CA ASP A 168 4.94 5.15 18.74
C ASP A 168 4.62 3.94 17.85
N ALA A 169 5.62 3.08 17.66
CA ALA A 169 5.53 1.84 16.89
C ALA A 169 5.55 0.58 17.78
N GLU A 170 5.27 0.68 19.09
CA GLU A 170 5.11 -0.51 19.95
C GLU A 170 3.84 -1.28 19.59
N LEU A 171 2.73 -0.54 19.40
CA LEU A 171 1.40 -1.06 19.05
C LEU A 171 0.86 -0.50 17.72
N SER A 172 1.71 0.16 16.96
CA SER A 172 1.39 0.63 15.61
C SER A 172 2.37 0.02 14.63
N GLY A 173 1.88 -0.31 13.46
CA GLY A 173 2.66 -0.97 12.44
C GLY A 173 2.15 -0.66 11.05
N THR A 174 2.80 -1.26 10.07
CA THR A 174 2.31 -1.28 8.70
C THR A 174 2.74 -2.55 7.98
N THR A 175 1.89 -3.05 7.10
CA THR A 175 2.31 -3.98 6.05
C THR A 175 3.24 -3.28 5.06
N ALA A 176 3.90 -4.05 4.22
CA ALA A 176 4.61 -3.54 3.06
C ALA A 176 4.68 -4.60 1.96
N VAL A 177 4.02 -4.34 0.84
CA VAL A 177 4.24 -5.05 -0.42
C VAL A 177 4.97 -4.14 -1.40
N VAL A 178 6.17 -4.55 -1.80
CA VAL A 178 7.10 -3.75 -2.62
C VAL A 178 7.48 -4.53 -3.86
N LEU A 179 7.22 -3.97 -5.04
CA LEU A 179 7.65 -4.49 -6.32
C LEU A 179 8.80 -3.65 -6.88
N LEU A 180 9.96 -4.29 -7.04
CA LEU A 180 11.12 -3.72 -7.71
C LEU A 180 11.19 -4.30 -9.13
N TYR A 181 10.85 -3.50 -10.13
CA TYR A 181 10.87 -3.88 -11.53
C TYR A 181 12.12 -3.33 -12.21
N LYS A 182 12.90 -4.17 -12.88
CA LYS A 182 14.12 -3.80 -13.59
C LYS A 182 13.95 -3.97 -15.09
N PHE A 183 14.15 -2.87 -15.81
CA PHE A 183 14.18 -2.87 -17.26
C PHE A 183 15.50 -3.47 -17.76
N ASP A 184 15.42 -4.45 -18.67
CA ASP A 184 16.60 -5.03 -19.31
C ASP A 184 16.95 -4.24 -20.58
N GLU A 185 18.01 -3.43 -20.48
CA GLU A 185 18.54 -2.61 -21.57
C GLU A 185 19.09 -3.44 -22.74
N THR A 186 19.45 -4.71 -22.49
CA THR A 186 20.06 -5.61 -23.47
C THR A 186 19.01 -6.47 -24.18
N ASN A 187 17.95 -6.86 -23.47
CA ASN A 187 16.85 -7.64 -24.01
C ASN A 187 15.49 -7.07 -23.61
N LYS A 188 14.95 -6.19 -24.45
CA LYS A 188 13.64 -5.54 -24.26
C LYS A 188 12.42 -6.46 -24.37
N SER A 189 12.61 -7.76 -24.58
CA SER A 189 11.49 -8.75 -24.51
C SER A 189 11.35 -9.36 -23.12
N VAL A 190 12.25 -9.02 -22.19
CA VAL A 190 12.27 -9.58 -20.85
C VAL A 190 12.52 -8.47 -19.82
N ALA A 191 11.94 -8.63 -18.64
CA ALA A 191 12.28 -7.84 -17.46
C ALA A 191 12.40 -8.73 -16.24
N ARG A 192 13.04 -8.21 -15.18
CA ARG A 192 13.13 -8.89 -13.88
C ARG A 192 12.28 -8.14 -12.87
N LEU A 193 11.52 -8.89 -12.08
CA LEU A 193 10.66 -8.37 -11.03
C LEU A 193 11.02 -9.06 -9.72
N TRP A 194 11.24 -8.28 -8.67
CA TRP A 194 11.31 -8.79 -7.30
C TRP A 194 10.11 -8.30 -6.51
N ALA A 195 9.40 -9.23 -5.87
CA ALA A 195 8.30 -8.94 -4.97
C ALA A 195 8.75 -9.19 -3.53
N ALA A 196 8.75 -8.16 -2.70
CA ALA A 196 9.02 -8.24 -1.27
C ALA A 196 7.71 -8.03 -0.49
N ASN A 197 7.31 -9.01 0.32
CA ASN A 197 6.09 -8.93 1.13
C ASN A 197 6.38 -9.05 2.63
N CYS A 198 5.75 -8.17 3.41
CA CYS A 198 5.75 -8.13 4.87
C CYS A 198 4.35 -7.73 5.35
N GLY A 199 3.49 -8.70 5.65
CA GLY A 199 2.09 -8.52 6.04
C GLY A 199 1.14 -9.30 5.14
N ASP A 200 -0.10 -8.82 5.08
CA ASP A 200 -1.23 -9.41 4.36
C ASP A 200 -1.81 -8.50 3.26
N SER A 201 -1.13 -7.40 2.95
CA SER A 201 -1.23 -6.81 1.62
C SER A 201 -0.67 -7.77 0.57
N ARG A 202 -1.25 -7.76 -0.63
CA ARG A 202 -0.95 -8.78 -1.66
C ARG A 202 -0.69 -8.16 -3.02
N ALA A 203 0.19 -8.81 -3.77
CA ALA A 203 0.37 -8.59 -5.19
C ALA A 203 0.02 -9.85 -6.00
N VAL A 204 -0.68 -9.66 -7.11
CA VAL A 204 -1.25 -10.70 -7.96
C VAL A 204 -0.91 -10.42 -9.42
N LEU A 205 -0.40 -11.43 -10.13
CA LEU A 205 -0.15 -11.39 -11.58
C LEU A 205 -1.32 -12.03 -12.33
N HIS A 206 -1.92 -11.27 -13.23
CA HIS A 206 -2.79 -11.78 -14.28
C HIS A 206 -1.98 -11.92 -15.58
N SER A 207 -1.77 -13.16 -16.02
CA SER A 207 -1.09 -13.46 -17.28
C SER A 207 -2.06 -13.34 -18.46
N ASN A 208 -1.57 -12.95 -19.64
CA ASN A 208 -2.35 -12.82 -20.87
C ASN A 208 -3.08 -14.11 -21.30
N ASN A 209 -2.64 -15.28 -20.83
CA ASN A 209 -3.33 -16.56 -21.05
C ASN A 209 -4.51 -16.80 -20.09
N GLY A 210 -4.87 -15.83 -19.25
CA GLY A 210 -5.95 -15.90 -18.27
C GLY A 210 -5.55 -16.53 -16.93
N LYS A 211 -4.28 -16.92 -16.75
CA LYS A 211 -3.81 -17.47 -15.47
C LYS A 211 -3.63 -16.36 -14.43
N VAL A 212 -4.23 -16.54 -13.26
CA VAL A 212 -3.98 -15.71 -12.08
C VAL A 212 -2.92 -16.39 -11.21
N THR A 213 -1.96 -15.63 -10.70
CA THR A 213 -0.90 -16.13 -9.82
C THR A 213 -0.63 -15.12 -8.73
N ASP A 214 -0.80 -15.53 -7.48
CA ASP A 214 -0.34 -14.75 -6.33
C ASP A 214 1.19 -14.69 -6.35
N ILE A 215 1.75 -13.49 -6.56
CA ILE A 215 3.20 -13.29 -6.58
C ILE A 215 3.76 -13.04 -5.18
N THR A 216 2.88 -12.70 -4.24
CA THR A 216 3.14 -12.67 -2.80
C THR A 216 2.08 -13.48 -2.07
N VAL A 217 2.44 -14.02 -0.91
CA VAL A 217 1.53 -14.79 -0.05
C VAL A 217 1.33 -14.01 1.24
N ASP A 218 0.08 -13.90 1.68
CA ASP A 218 -0.28 -13.22 2.93
C ASP A 218 0.35 -13.94 4.12
N GLN A 219 0.97 -13.17 5.01
CA GLN A 219 1.64 -13.71 6.18
C GLN A 219 0.71 -13.63 7.38
N LYS A 220 -0.38 -14.41 7.34
CA LYS A 220 -1.36 -14.50 8.43
C LYS A 220 -0.79 -15.31 9.62
N PRO A 221 -1.18 -15.05 10.87
CA PRO A 221 -0.65 -15.72 12.06
C PRO A 221 -0.77 -17.24 12.07
N ASN A 222 -1.80 -17.78 11.43
CA ASN A 222 -2.07 -19.23 11.30
C ASN A 222 -1.47 -19.87 10.04
N SER A 223 -0.67 -19.13 9.25
CA SER A 223 0.07 -19.74 8.14
C SER A 223 1.16 -20.67 8.69
N PRO A 224 1.34 -21.90 8.17
CA PRO A 224 2.13 -22.93 8.86
C PRO A 224 3.56 -22.52 9.26
N ALA A 225 4.28 -21.81 8.38
CA ALA A 225 5.63 -21.33 8.66
C ALA A 225 5.64 -20.16 9.66
N GLU A 226 4.64 -19.29 9.59
CA GLU A 226 4.48 -18.12 10.45
C GLU A 226 4.08 -18.54 11.86
N GLU A 227 3.08 -19.41 11.99
CA GLU A 227 2.62 -19.99 13.26
C GLU A 227 3.76 -20.73 13.96
N ALA A 228 4.50 -21.57 13.23
CA ALA A 228 5.64 -22.28 13.78
C ALA A 228 6.72 -21.33 14.30
N ARG A 229 6.96 -20.20 13.61
CA ARG A 229 7.88 -19.16 14.08
C ARG A 229 7.35 -18.49 15.34
N ILE A 230 6.11 -18.01 15.34
CA ILE A 230 5.49 -17.31 16.48
C ILE A 230 5.55 -18.19 17.74
N ARG A 231 5.10 -19.45 17.64
CA ARG A 231 5.13 -20.39 18.76
C ARG A 231 6.54 -20.68 19.25
N LYS A 232 7.52 -20.80 18.34
CA LYS A 232 8.93 -21.01 18.69
C LYS A 232 9.52 -19.84 19.49
N PHE A 233 9.08 -18.62 19.22
CA PHE A 233 9.52 -17.42 19.93
C PHE A 233 8.65 -17.07 21.15
N GLY A 234 7.74 -17.98 21.55
CA GLY A 234 6.92 -17.83 22.76
C GLY A 234 5.65 -17.00 22.58
N GLY A 235 5.31 -16.64 21.34
CA GLY A 235 4.02 -16.02 21.01
C GLY A 235 2.90 -17.04 20.91
N TYR A 236 1.68 -16.52 21.01
CA TYR A 236 0.46 -17.31 20.89
C TYR A 236 -0.29 -16.89 19.62
N VAL A 237 -0.92 -17.86 18.96
CA VAL A 237 -1.79 -17.65 17.80
C VAL A 237 -3.20 -18.03 18.19
N SER A 238 -4.19 -17.21 17.81
CA SER A 238 -5.61 -17.50 18.02
C SER A 238 -5.99 -18.91 17.54
N PRO A 239 -7.01 -19.54 18.14
CA PRO A 239 -7.65 -20.72 17.56
C PRO A 239 -8.21 -20.45 16.16
N PRO A 240 -8.64 -21.50 15.43
CA PRO A 240 -9.31 -21.35 14.15
C PRO A 240 -10.46 -20.34 14.21
N GLU A 241 -10.72 -19.69 13.08
CA GLU A 241 -11.71 -18.61 12.96
C GLU A 241 -13.11 -19.05 13.40
N GLU A 242 -13.49 -20.30 13.17
CA GLU A 242 -14.78 -20.85 13.58
C GLU A 242 -14.95 -20.88 15.10
N GLU A 243 -13.86 -20.98 15.85
CA GLU A 243 -13.85 -20.98 17.32
C GLU A 243 -13.66 -19.56 17.88
N TRP A 244 -12.87 -18.73 17.20
CA TRP A 244 -12.49 -17.39 17.66
C TRP A 244 -13.51 -16.30 17.26
N GLY A 245 -14.25 -16.50 16.16
CA GLY A 245 -15.20 -15.53 15.62
C GLY A 245 -14.53 -14.37 14.89
N GLY A 246 -13.36 -14.59 14.29
CA GLY A 246 -12.66 -13.58 13.48
C GLY A 246 -11.27 -14.06 13.01
N PRO A 247 -10.50 -13.19 12.33
CA PRO A 247 -9.21 -13.57 11.77
C PRO A 247 -8.22 -13.97 12.86
N ALA A 248 -7.30 -14.88 12.50
CA ALA A 248 -6.24 -15.32 13.40
C ALA A 248 -5.35 -14.14 13.84
N ARG A 249 -5.00 -14.11 15.13
CA ARG A 249 -4.21 -13.02 15.73
C ARG A 249 -3.00 -13.54 16.52
N VAL A 250 -1.96 -12.71 16.61
CA VAL A 250 -0.78 -12.91 17.46
C VAL A 250 -0.98 -12.25 18.83
N TRP A 251 -0.62 -12.97 19.89
CA TRP A 251 -0.74 -12.55 21.28
C TRP A 251 0.55 -12.78 22.06
N LEU A 252 0.79 -11.95 23.08
CA LEU A 252 1.92 -12.08 23.99
C LEU A 252 1.74 -13.18 25.04
N ASP A 253 0.50 -13.52 25.37
CA ASP A 253 0.19 -14.46 26.44
C ASP A 253 -0.98 -15.39 26.07
N ALA A 254 -1.09 -16.47 26.85
CA ALA A 254 -2.14 -17.48 26.66
C ALA A 254 -3.55 -16.97 26.97
N ASN A 255 -3.68 -15.84 27.68
CA ASN A 255 -4.95 -15.22 27.99
C ASN A 255 -5.43 -14.27 26.87
N MET A 256 -4.65 -14.14 25.78
CA MET A 256 -4.99 -13.34 24.61
C MET A 256 -5.35 -11.88 24.97
N THR A 257 -4.51 -11.25 25.81
CA THR A 257 -4.79 -9.89 26.31
C THR A 257 -4.46 -8.80 25.28
N LEU A 258 -3.20 -8.71 24.85
CA LEU A 258 -2.67 -7.73 23.89
C LEU A 258 -1.55 -8.37 23.06
N PRO A 259 -1.26 -7.85 21.84
CA PRO A 259 -2.02 -6.81 21.14
C PRO A 259 -3.18 -7.36 20.29
N GLY A 260 -3.15 -8.64 19.93
CA GLY A 260 -4.12 -9.22 18.99
C GLY A 260 -3.85 -8.79 17.54
N LEU A 261 -2.62 -8.95 17.06
CA LEU A 261 -2.21 -8.51 15.72
C LEU A 261 -2.63 -9.51 14.63
N ALA A 262 -3.32 -9.06 13.57
CA ALA A 262 -3.90 -9.93 12.54
C ALA A 262 -2.90 -10.44 11.47
N MET A 263 -1.63 -10.08 11.59
CA MET A 263 -0.55 -10.42 10.68
C MET A 263 0.69 -10.90 11.45
N ALA A 264 1.52 -11.73 10.80
CA ALA A 264 2.72 -12.32 11.38
C ALA A 264 4.01 -11.58 11.05
N ARG A 265 3.93 -10.58 10.15
CA ARG A 265 5.04 -9.73 9.73
C ARG A 265 4.54 -8.32 9.53
N SER A 266 5.31 -7.34 9.97
CA SER A 266 5.02 -5.92 9.81
C SER A 266 6.31 -5.11 10.05
N ILE A 267 6.30 -3.87 9.58
CA ILE A 267 7.24 -2.83 10.04
C ILE A 267 6.57 -2.12 11.21
N GLY A 268 7.23 -2.00 12.35
CA GLY A 268 6.60 -1.57 13.61
C GLY A 268 6.17 -2.77 14.47
N ASP A 269 5.07 -2.62 15.21
CA ASP A 269 4.57 -3.60 16.18
C ASP A 269 5.66 -4.13 17.13
N HIS A 270 6.53 -3.24 17.59
CA HIS A 270 7.75 -3.59 18.33
C HIS A 270 7.48 -4.26 19.68
N LEU A 271 6.24 -4.23 20.16
CA LEU A 271 5.83 -4.99 21.35
C LEU A 271 5.89 -6.50 21.10
N VAL A 272 5.54 -6.97 19.89
CA VAL A 272 5.45 -8.39 19.53
C VAL A 272 6.63 -8.90 18.70
N ASP A 273 7.65 -8.08 18.47
CA ASP A 273 8.81 -8.48 17.68
C ASP A 273 9.60 -9.65 18.32
N LYS A 274 9.66 -9.69 19.65
CA LYS A 274 10.31 -10.76 20.42
C LYS A 274 9.55 -12.08 20.39
N VAL A 275 8.27 -12.06 20.04
CA VAL A 275 7.41 -13.26 20.01
C VAL A 275 7.16 -13.77 18.59
N GLY A 276 7.95 -13.31 17.62
CA GLY A 276 8.01 -13.89 16.27
C GLY A 276 7.30 -13.08 15.18
N VAL A 277 6.79 -11.88 15.48
CA VAL A 277 6.42 -10.90 14.45
C VAL A 277 7.69 -10.25 13.93
N VAL A 278 7.91 -10.26 12.62
CA VAL A 278 9.21 -9.82 12.05
C VAL A 278 9.03 -8.89 10.86
N ALA A 279 9.93 -7.92 10.72
CA ALA A 279 10.01 -7.05 9.55
C ALA A 279 10.83 -7.65 8.39
N ASP A 280 11.35 -8.88 8.50
CA ASP A 280 12.08 -9.53 7.38
C ASP A 280 11.09 -9.97 6.28
N PRO A 281 11.14 -9.38 5.07
CA PRO A 281 10.20 -9.71 4.03
C PRO A 281 10.52 -11.06 3.38
N GLU A 282 9.49 -11.69 2.85
CA GLU A 282 9.67 -12.73 1.83
C GLU A 282 9.92 -12.08 0.50
N VAL A 283 11.00 -12.51 -0.19
CA VAL A 283 11.39 -11.93 -1.48
C VAL A 283 11.47 -13.02 -2.55
N THR A 284 10.61 -12.86 -3.56
CA THR A 284 10.51 -13.76 -4.72
C THR A 284 10.92 -13.03 -5.98
N GLU A 285 11.61 -13.72 -6.88
CA GLU A 285 12.07 -13.19 -8.17
C GLU A 285 11.25 -13.83 -9.31
N PHE A 286 10.86 -13.00 -10.27
CA PHE A 286 10.12 -13.38 -11.46
C PHE A 286 10.82 -12.83 -12.71
N VAL A 287 10.71 -13.60 -13.79
CA VAL A 287 11.08 -13.15 -15.14
C VAL A 287 9.79 -12.84 -15.88
N ILE A 288 9.67 -11.61 -16.37
CA ILE A 288 8.48 -11.10 -17.05
C ILE A 288 8.74 -11.11 -18.55
N ASP A 289 7.85 -11.72 -19.33
CA ASP A 289 7.81 -11.58 -20.79
C ASP A 289 7.09 -10.27 -21.13
N THR A 290 7.85 -9.27 -21.54
CA THR A 290 7.36 -7.90 -21.75
C THR A 290 6.59 -7.75 -23.06
N THR A 291 6.51 -8.82 -23.85
CA THR A 291 5.71 -8.89 -25.08
C THR A 291 4.26 -9.32 -24.83
N LYS A 292 3.93 -9.75 -23.61
CA LYS A 292 2.58 -10.20 -23.22
C LYS A 292 1.81 -9.09 -22.53
N GLU A 293 0.49 -9.11 -22.71
CA GLU A 293 -0.47 -8.24 -22.01
C GLU A 293 -0.70 -8.71 -20.57
N ASP A 294 0.39 -8.84 -19.82
CA ASP A 294 0.36 -9.21 -18.42
C ASP A 294 0.10 -7.97 -17.55
N MET A 295 -0.60 -8.18 -16.44
CA MET A 295 -1.02 -7.11 -15.52
C MET A 295 -0.76 -7.54 -14.09
N ILE A 296 -0.30 -6.60 -13.25
CA ILE A 296 -0.15 -6.82 -11.81
C ILE A 296 -1.13 -5.94 -11.06
N ILE A 297 -1.75 -6.51 -10.03
CA ILE A 297 -2.56 -5.80 -9.04
C ILE A 297 -1.81 -5.87 -7.72
N MET A 298 -1.59 -4.74 -7.07
CA MET A 298 -1.11 -4.66 -5.67
C MET A 298 -2.21 -4.00 -4.85
N ALA A 299 -2.57 -4.52 -3.68
CA ALA A 299 -3.53 -3.84 -2.81
C ALA A 299 -3.35 -4.17 -1.32
N SER A 300 -3.92 -3.32 -0.46
CA SER A 300 -4.15 -3.60 0.97
C SER A 300 -5.26 -4.64 1.17
N ASP A 301 -5.41 -5.14 2.39
CA ASP A 301 -6.44 -6.13 2.71
C ASP A 301 -7.87 -5.59 2.54
N GLY A 302 -8.03 -4.26 2.53
CA GLY A 302 -9.26 -3.58 2.13
C GLY A 302 -9.82 -4.05 0.79
N VAL A 303 -9.00 -4.60 -0.11
CA VAL A 303 -9.47 -5.36 -1.28
C VAL A 303 -9.62 -6.86 -0.95
N TRP A 304 -8.56 -7.47 -0.42
CA TRP A 304 -8.40 -8.93 -0.36
C TRP A 304 -9.30 -9.63 0.65
N GLU A 305 -9.81 -8.91 1.65
CA GLU A 305 -10.71 -9.44 2.68
C GLU A 305 -11.96 -10.08 2.05
N PHE A 306 -12.57 -9.39 1.08
CA PHE A 306 -13.80 -9.85 0.44
C PHE A 306 -13.68 -10.11 -1.05
N ILE A 307 -12.52 -9.86 -1.68
CA ILE A 307 -12.29 -10.11 -3.09
C ILE A 307 -11.03 -10.97 -3.24
N ASP A 308 -11.22 -12.22 -3.64
CA ASP A 308 -10.09 -13.10 -3.97
C ASP A 308 -9.35 -12.65 -5.25
N SER A 309 -8.14 -13.15 -5.43
CA SER A 309 -7.25 -12.79 -6.55
C SER A 309 -7.91 -12.98 -7.93
N GLU A 310 -8.66 -14.08 -8.10
CA GLU A 310 -9.37 -14.41 -9.35
C GLU A 310 -10.52 -13.45 -9.63
N GLN A 311 -11.29 -13.09 -8.60
CA GLN A 311 -12.36 -12.11 -8.67
C GLN A 311 -11.80 -10.72 -9.00
N ALA A 312 -10.70 -10.30 -8.37
CA ALA A 312 -10.05 -9.03 -8.64
C ALA A 312 -9.65 -8.91 -10.11
N CYS A 313 -8.93 -9.91 -10.66
CA CYS A 313 -8.55 -9.92 -12.06
C CYS A 313 -9.77 -9.88 -12.99
N LYS A 314 -10.82 -10.65 -12.70
CA LYS A 314 -12.08 -10.63 -13.48
C LYS A 314 -12.76 -9.27 -13.46
N LEU A 315 -12.75 -8.56 -12.33
CA LEU A 315 -13.33 -7.21 -12.24
C LEU A 315 -12.58 -6.22 -13.12
N LEU A 316 -11.24 -6.25 -13.10
CA LEU A 316 -10.43 -5.38 -13.95
C LEU A 316 -10.62 -5.66 -15.45
N ILE A 317 -10.72 -6.93 -15.83
CA ILE A 317 -10.99 -7.33 -17.23
C ILE A 317 -12.37 -6.85 -17.67
N LYS A 318 -13.40 -7.07 -16.85
CA LYS A 318 -14.76 -6.58 -17.15
C LYS A 318 -14.82 -5.06 -17.27
N ALA A 319 -14.08 -4.34 -16.42
CA ALA A 319 -13.99 -2.89 -16.49
C ALA A 319 -13.35 -2.42 -17.83
N GLN A 320 -12.31 -3.10 -18.29
CA GLN A 320 -11.67 -2.85 -19.59
C GLN A 320 -12.65 -3.14 -20.76
N GLU A 321 -13.37 -4.24 -20.70
CA GLU A 321 -14.32 -4.64 -21.76
C GLU A 321 -15.54 -3.70 -21.85
N ALA A 322 -16.01 -3.21 -20.70
CA ALA A 322 -17.16 -2.30 -20.61
C ALA A 322 -16.86 -0.92 -21.21
N ASN A 323 -15.58 -0.52 -21.27
CA ASN A 323 -15.18 0.76 -21.84
C ASN A 323 -13.94 0.63 -22.73
N LYS A 324 -14.11 0.00 -23.90
CA LYS A 324 -13.02 -0.24 -24.88
C LYS A 324 -12.28 1.02 -25.35
N ASN A 325 -12.87 2.20 -25.16
CA ASN A 325 -12.26 3.48 -25.53
C ASN A 325 -11.35 4.04 -24.43
N VAL A 326 -11.36 3.42 -23.26
CA VAL A 326 -10.62 3.86 -22.06
C VAL A 326 -9.81 2.65 -21.58
N GLU A 327 -8.63 2.44 -22.17
CA GLU A 327 -7.65 1.46 -21.66
C GLU A 327 -6.99 1.95 -20.37
N ASP A 328 -7.78 2.53 -19.46
CA ASP A 328 -7.28 3.25 -18.30
C ASP A 328 -7.15 2.31 -17.10
N ALA A 329 -5.90 1.99 -16.71
CA ALA A 329 -5.63 1.23 -15.50
C ALA A 329 -6.25 1.92 -14.27
N THR A 330 -6.37 3.25 -14.27
CA THR A 330 -7.03 4.00 -13.19
C THR A 330 -8.51 3.65 -13.10
N PHE A 331 -9.23 3.65 -14.23
CA PHE A 331 -10.64 3.26 -14.25
C PHE A 331 -10.85 1.82 -13.74
N GLN A 332 -9.97 0.91 -14.15
CA GLN A 332 -10.01 -0.49 -13.71
C GLN A 332 -9.82 -0.62 -12.18
N VAL A 333 -8.87 0.12 -11.60
CA VAL A 333 -8.64 0.14 -10.15
C VAL A 333 -9.80 0.81 -9.41
N THR A 334 -10.34 1.91 -9.92
CA THR A 334 -11.52 2.56 -9.33
C THR A 334 -12.68 1.58 -9.23
N LYS A 335 -12.95 0.77 -10.27
CA LYS A 335 -14.01 -0.23 -10.24
C LYS A 335 -13.75 -1.36 -9.25
N LEU A 336 -12.49 -1.77 -9.09
CA LEU A 336 -12.10 -2.74 -8.06
C LEU A 336 -12.41 -2.21 -6.66
N ILE A 337 -12.00 -0.97 -6.37
CA ILE A 337 -12.19 -0.37 -5.04
C ILE A 337 -13.66 -0.04 -4.75
N GLU A 338 -14.43 0.45 -5.73
CA GLU A 338 -15.87 0.61 -5.58
C GLU A 338 -16.56 -0.72 -5.23
N THR A 339 -16.13 -1.81 -5.88
CA THR A 339 -16.66 -3.15 -5.61
C THR A 339 -16.24 -3.63 -4.22
N ALA A 340 -14.98 -3.43 -3.83
CA ALA A 340 -14.48 -3.78 -2.50
C ALA A 340 -15.26 -3.02 -1.42
N ALA A 341 -15.41 -1.70 -1.56
CA ALA A 341 -16.19 -0.87 -0.65
C ALA A 341 -17.65 -1.32 -0.54
N ALA A 342 -18.27 -1.76 -1.63
CA ALA A 342 -19.62 -2.30 -1.61
C ALA A 342 -19.70 -3.63 -0.85
N LYS A 343 -18.70 -4.51 -1.00
CA LYS A 343 -18.63 -5.76 -0.24
C LYS A 343 -18.41 -5.53 1.26
N TRP A 344 -17.51 -4.63 1.64
CA TRP A 344 -17.38 -4.23 3.05
C TRP A 344 -18.69 -3.77 3.65
N ARG A 345 -19.45 -2.92 2.95
CA ARG A 345 -20.77 -2.49 3.43
C ARG A 345 -21.77 -3.65 3.55
N GLN A 346 -21.67 -4.65 2.70
CA GLN A 346 -22.54 -5.82 2.72
C GLN A 346 -22.23 -6.74 3.91
N GLU A 347 -20.95 -6.98 4.19
CA GLU A 347 -20.50 -7.93 5.20
C GLU A 347 -20.37 -7.28 6.60
N GLU A 348 -19.88 -6.05 6.68
CA GLU A 348 -19.54 -5.34 7.94
C GLU A 348 -20.43 -4.10 8.21
N GLY A 349 -21.42 -3.84 7.35
CA GLY A 349 -22.42 -2.80 7.54
C GLY A 349 -21.85 -1.38 7.48
N ASP A 350 -21.73 -0.74 8.64
CA ASP A 350 -21.28 0.65 8.77
C ASP A 350 -19.75 0.75 8.98
N TYR A 351 -19.02 -0.38 9.05
CA TYR A 351 -17.56 -0.43 9.05
C TYR A 351 -17.01 -0.74 7.65
N ARG A 352 -15.86 -0.13 7.32
CA ARG A 352 -15.04 -0.44 6.14
C ARG A 352 -13.60 -0.09 6.44
N ASP A 353 -12.66 -0.93 6.02
CA ASP A 353 -11.26 -0.54 6.14
C ASP A 353 -10.79 0.50 5.11
N ASP A 354 -9.57 0.98 5.28
CA ASP A 354 -8.86 1.69 4.22
C ASP A 354 -8.71 0.76 2.99
N ILE A 355 -8.80 1.32 1.78
CA ILE A 355 -8.67 0.52 0.56
C ILE A 355 -7.72 1.22 -0.39
N THR A 356 -6.59 0.57 -0.68
CA THR A 356 -5.58 1.07 -1.61
C THR A 356 -5.21 0.00 -2.61
N ALA A 357 -5.18 0.37 -3.89
CA ALA A 357 -4.75 -0.53 -4.95
C ALA A 357 -3.97 0.18 -6.06
N ILE A 358 -3.06 -0.58 -6.68
CA ILE A 358 -2.26 -0.21 -7.84
C ILE A 358 -2.47 -1.28 -8.91
N CYS A 359 -2.78 -0.88 -10.14
CA CYS A 359 -2.79 -1.73 -11.32
C CYS A 359 -1.65 -1.32 -12.26
N ILE A 360 -0.88 -2.30 -12.71
CA ILE A 360 0.30 -2.09 -13.56
C ILE A 360 0.13 -2.94 -14.82
N LYS A 361 0.01 -2.30 -15.99
CA LYS A 361 0.03 -3.00 -17.29
C LYS A 361 1.47 -3.15 -17.76
N LEU A 362 2.02 -4.37 -17.67
CA LEU A 362 3.48 -4.60 -17.76
C LEU A 362 4.06 -4.29 -19.14
N ARG A 363 3.35 -4.63 -20.22
CA ARG A 363 3.79 -4.28 -21.58
C ARG A 363 3.88 -2.76 -21.75
N MET A 364 2.81 -2.05 -21.40
CA MET A 364 2.75 -0.59 -21.52
C MET A 364 3.79 0.10 -20.63
N LEU A 365 4.05 -0.44 -19.43
CA LEU A 365 5.10 0.02 -18.54
C LEU A 365 6.47 -0.05 -19.22
N HIS A 366 6.74 -1.18 -19.87
CA HIS A 366 7.98 -1.40 -20.62
C HIS A 366 8.11 -0.47 -21.83
N GLU A 367 7.04 -0.30 -22.60
CA GLU A 367 6.99 0.63 -23.73
C GLU A 367 7.24 2.07 -23.29
N CYS A 368 6.68 2.50 -22.15
CA CYS A 368 6.92 3.85 -21.61
C CYS A 368 8.40 4.12 -21.32
N HIS A 369 9.12 3.14 -20.76
CA HIS A 369 10.53 3.30 -20.42
C HIS A 369 11.44 3.42 -21.66
N PHE A 370 11.16 2.66 -22.71
CA PHE A 370 11.98 2.67 -23.93
C PHE A 370 11.55 3.69 -24.98
N ALA A 371 10.42 4.37 -24.77
CA ALA A 371 9.96 5.48 -25.60
C ALA A 371 10.47 6.84 -25.11
N SER A 372 10.80 6.96 -23.81
CA SER A 372 11.50 8.11 -23.21
C SER A 372 12.99 8.08 -23.48
#